data_AF-A0A2D9EA91-F1
#
_entry.id   AF-A0A2D9EA91-F1
#
_cell.length_a   1.000
_cell.length_b   1.000
_cell.length_c   1.000
_cell.angle_alpha   90.00
_cell.angle_beta   90.00
_cell.angle_gamma   90.00
#
_symmetry.space_group_name_H-M   'P 1'
#
loop_
_entity.id
_entity.type
_entity.pdbx_description
1 polymer ?
#
loop_
_entity_poly.entity_id
_entity_poly.type
_entity_poly.pdbx_seq_one_letter_code
_entity_poly.pdbx_strand_id
1 'polypeptide(L)'
;MSSKRHYILLFVAVLFAYAAISGYFSIKSIGEVKVESPADFAPDVFTSWTIDYSDSTNVKMVFEGKDDLGMTLKVVHNTRVDAQVLPGFEFREWRGGLLIGDSKSLAAWVEMPGEMALRWRSEEGVNARLYKTPKGYILEKAKGDLVVWEEELRIPKFILDRGGYEFTEDESDLAIKYDAVVEALDGKFMASDLGDRFTWVFVGAGSTEVLENHKVSNQSEQSSELRGLLGVIRNHRTSSDMDILFNEDDSVVEAWGEDGELVWSREVEAAPIGEAFEVDIYANGKFQTAFATSKGVYLIDVKGNNVSGYPYKMRSGVTGFSVVDYDRNKKYRFLVATADGNITNLKGEGKRTSGWNFAKLSGGVYVKHLYHLRVGSKDYIYAGCSDSSVKLLKRAGGIRANTEVKVDSRYSPAFRLSSNISKSSVLFIDDTNTLREFTMGETREVGMSGLVKADRVEVLDVNSDGKKEVVVYYDGKRTIWNSRNEKLD
;
A
#
# COMPACT_ATOMS: atom_id res chain seq x y z
N MET A 1 78.85 22.12 21.46
CA MET A 1 77.93 21.00 21.84
C MET A 1 76.45 21.45 21.89
N SER A 2 75.95 22.25 20.92
CA SER A 2 74.59 22.84 21.02
C SER A 2 73.58 22.34 19.96
N SER A 3 73.98 22.08 18.71
CA SER A 3 72.99 21.72 17.66
C SER A 3 72.49 20.27 17.73
N LYS A 4 73.34 19.30 18.10
CA LYS A 4 72.91 17.88 18.17
C LYS A 4 71.83 17.62 19.24
N ARG A 5 71.84 18.36 20.36
CA ARG A 5 70.81 18.22 21.41
C ARG A 5 69.46 18.80 20.98
N HIS A 6 69.46 19.89 20.21
CA HIS A 6 68.23 20.48 19.66
C HIS A 6 67.55 19.57 18.62
N TYR A 7 68.33 18.92 17.75
CA TYR A 7 67.78 17.96 16.79
C TYR A 7 67.20 16.72 17.46
N ILE A 8 67.82 16.22 18.53
CA ILE A 8 67.30 15.07 19.27
C ILE A 8 66.00 15.43 20.00
N LEU A 9 65.93 16.61 20.63
CA LEU A 9 64.71 17.09 21.29
C LEU A 9 63.56 17.33 20.31
N LEU A 10 63.84 17.89 19.12
CA LEU A 10 62.83 18.07 18.08
C LEU A 10 62.32 16.72 17.54
N PHE A 11 63.23 15.76 17.35
CA PHE A 11 62.86 14.43 16.85
C PHE A 11 62.03 13.64 17.87
N VAL A 12 62.36 13.75 19.16
CA VAL A 12 61.59 13.14 20.25
C VAL A 12 60.23 13.82 20.40
N ALA A 13 60.14 15.14 20.27
CA ALA A 13 58.87 15.86 20.33
C ALA A 13 57.94 15.50 19.15
N VAL A 14 58.48 15.33 17.94
CA VAL A 14 57.73 14.86 16.77
C VAL A 14 57.28 13.40 16.95
N LEU A 15 58.11 12.54 17.54
CA LEU A 15 57.72 11.16 17.86
C LEU A 15 56.61 11.09 18.91
N PHE A 16 56.65 11.93 19.95
CA PHE A 16 55.57 11.99 20.94
C PHE A 16 54.29 12.61 20.38
N ALA A 17 54.39 13.62 19.51
CA ALA A 17 53.23 14.16 18.80
C ALA A 17 52.62 13.13 17.83
N TYR A 18 53.46 12.35 17.14
CA TYR A 18 53.00 11.27 16.27
C TYR A 18 52.39 10.10 17.04
N ALA A 19 52.94 9.75 18.22
CA ALA A 19 52.37 8.75 19.12
C ALA A 19 51.05 9.24 19.76
N ALA A 20 50.93 10.53 20.08
CA ALA A 20 49.70 11.12 20.59
C ALA A 20 48.61 11.22 19.52
N ILE A 21 48.98 11.55 18.27
CA ILE A 21 48.07 11.53 17.11
C ILE A 21 47.68 10.08 16.78
N SER A 22 48.62 9.14 16.78
CA SER A 22 48.32 7.72 16.55
C SER A 22 47.48 7.13 17.67
N GLY A 23 47.70 7.52 18.93
CA GLY A 23 46.86 7.14 20.07
C GLY A 23 45.46 7.77 20.03
N TYR A 24 45.35 9.04 19.63
CA TYR A 24 44.07 9.74 19.46
C TYR A 24 43.24 9.18 18.30
N PHE A 25 43.89 8.69 17.23
CA PHE A 25 43.23 7.93 16.16
C PHE A 25 43.01 6.44 16.49
N SER A 26 43.67 5.90 17.53
CA SER A 26 43.49 4.51 18.00
C SER A 26 42.46 4.37 19.13
N ILE A 27 41.98 5.49 19.69
CA ILE A 27 40.74 5.56 20.49
C ILE A 27 39.65 6.23 19.65
N LYS A 28 39.51 5.76 18.40
CA LYS A 28 38.20 5.76 17.76
C LYS A 28 37.49 4.53 18.31
N SER A 29 36.31 4.76 18.88
CA SER A 29 35.40 3.75 19.44
C SER A 29 35.66 2.35 18.88
N ILE A 30 35.88 1.38 19.75
CA ILE A 30 35.38 0.03 19.48
C ILE A 30 33.87 0.22 19.36
N GLY A 31 33.42 0.61 18.16
CA GLY A 31 32.02 0.56 17.81
C GLY A 31 31.65 -0.90 17.94
N GLU A 32 30.51 -1.18 18.57
CA GLU A 32 29.87 -2.47 18.42
C GLU A 32 29.97 -2.85 16.94
N VAL A 33 30.64 -3.96 16.64
CA VAL A 33 30.66 -4.50 15.28
C VAL A 33 29.22 -4.85 14.98
N LYS A 34 28.54 -3.93 14.30
CA LYS A 34 27.15 -4.11 13.91
C LYS A 34 27.15 -5.30 12.95
N VAL A 35 26.60 -6.42 13.39
CA VAL A 35 26.44 -7.60 12.55
C VAL A 35 25.49 -7.18 11.42
N GLU A 36 26.02 -7.13 10.20
CA GLU A 36 25.23 -6.80 9.02
C GLU A 36 24.39 -8.02 8.62
N SER A 37 23.20 -7.80 8.06
CA SER A 37 22.36 -8.92 7.64
C SER A 37 22.94 -9.52 6.36
N PRO A 38 23.23 -10.82 6.29
CA PRO A 38 23.66 -11.48 5.05
C PRO A 38 22.62 -11.37 3.93
N ALA A 39 21.35 -11.13 4.26
CA ALA A 39 20.27 -10.89 3.29
C ALA A 39 20.53 -9.67 2.40
N ASP A 40 21.26 -8.67 2.90
CA ASP A 40 21.54 -7.43 2.16
C ASP A 40 22.62 -7.62 1.08
N PHE A 41 23.33 -8.77 1.10
CA PHE A 41 24.50 -9.04 0.25
C PHE A 41 24.40 -10.37 -0.50
N ALA A 42 23.43 -11.22 -0.16
CA ALA A 42 23.30 -12.56 -0.69
C ALA A 42 22.95 -12.55 -2.20
N PRO A 43 23.61 -13.38 -3.02
CA PRO A 43 23.32 -13.48 -4.45
C PRO A 43 22.05 -14.31 -4.73
N ASP A 44 21.37 -13.99 -5.83
CA ASP A 44 20.12 -14.63 -6.26
C ASP A 44 20.25 -16.12 -6.66
N VAL A 45 21.48 -16.66 -6.72
CA VAL A 45 21.70 -18.11 -6.88
C VAL A 45 21.10 -18.88 -5.69
N PHE A 46 21.00 -18.24 -4.52
CA PHE A 46 20.22 -18.72 -3.39
C PHE A 46 18.78 -18.25 -3.55
N THR A 47 17.89 -19.15 -3.94
CA THR A 47 16.50 -18.88 -4.27
C THR A 47 15.54 -19.11 -3.12
N SER A 48 16.01 -19.58 -1.96
CA SER A 48 15.23 -19.66 -0.72
C SER A 48 16.04 -19.14 0.47
N TRP A 49 15.50 -18.15 1.16
CA TRP A 49 16.12 -17.50 2.31
C TRP A 49 15.19 -17.68 3.51
N THR A 50 15.75 -18.10 4.63
CA THR A 50 15.00 -18.37 5.85
C THR A 50 15.75 -17.76 7.02
N ILE A 51 15.03 -17.09 7.92
CA ILE A 51 15.58 -16.65 9.18
C ILE A 51 14.79 -17.28 10.32
N ASP A 52 15.52 -17.82 11.30
CA ASP A 52 14.94 -18.42 12.50
C ASP A 52 15.48 -17.72 13.75
N TYR A 53 14.56 -17.11 14.48
CA TYR A 53 14.70 -16.43 15.75
C TYR A 53 14.21 -17.29 16.93
N SER A 54 13.92 -18.57 16.72
CA SER A 54 13.51 -19.50 17.78
C SER A 54 14.53 -19.58 18.93
N ASP A 55 15.82 -19.36 18.61
CA ASP A 55 16.89 -19.12 19.57
C ASP A 55 17.44 -17.70 19.40
N SER A 56 17.00 -16.78 20.27
CA SER A 56 17.44 -15.39 20.28
C SER A 56 18.94 -15.22 20.55
N THR A 57 19.63 -16.26 21.03
CA THR A 57 21.08 -16.26 21.28
C THR A 57 21.89 -16.84 20.11
N ASN A 58 21.22 -17.39 19.10
CA ASN A 58 21.83 -18.07 17.96
C ASN A 58 20.93 -17.94 16.73
N VAL A 59 20.70 -16.70 16.29
CA VAL A 59 19.92 -16.41 15.09
C VAL A 59 20.66 -16.99 13.89
N LYS A 60 19.98 -17.85 13.16
CA LYS A 60 20.50 -18.49 11.95
C LYS A 60 19.73 -18.00 10.75
N MET A 61 20.47 -17.55 9.75
CA MET A 61 19.91 -17.31 8.43
C MET A 61 20.41 -18.38 7.48
N VAL A 62 19.49 -19.05 6.80
CA VAL A 62 19.76 -20.17 5.90
C VAL A 62 19.41 -19.74 4.48
N PHE A 63 20.38 -19.92 3.59
CA PHE A 63 20.30 -19.64 2.17
C PHE A 63 20.44 -20.93 1.39
N GLU A 64 19.43 -21.29 0.60
CA GLU A 64 19.39 -22.50 -0.20
C GLU A 64 19.16 -22.16 -1.68
N GLY A 65 19.76 -22.95 -2.56
CA GLY A 65 19.65 -22.76 -4.00
C GLY A 65 20.18 -23.94 -4.79
N LYS A 66 20.30 -23.78 -6.10
CA LYS A 66 20.95 -24.73 -6.99
C LYS A 66 21.90 -24.01 -7.93
N ASP A 67 23.03 -24.63 -8.24
CA ASP A 67 23.92 -24.14 -9.30
C ASP A 67 23.39 -24.49 -10.69
N ASP A 68 24.12 -24.06 -11.73
CA ASP A 68 23.78 -24.28 -13.14
C ASP A 68 23.71 -25.78 -13.53
N LEU A 69 24.27 -26.67 -12.70
CA LEU A 69 24.26 -28.12 -12.89
C LEU A 69 23.17 -28.81 -12.04
N GLY A 70 22.35 -28.05 -11.33
CA GLY A 70 21.26 -28.55 -10.49
C GLY A 70 21.70 -29.12 -9.14
N MET A 71 22.97 -28.95 -8.77
CA MET A 71 23.50 -29.36 -7.47
C MET A 71 23.03 -28.41 -6.38
N THR A 72 22.68 -28.96 -5.22
CA THR A 72 22.16 -28.17 -4.10
C THR A 72 23.28 -27.33 -3.48
N LEU A 73 22.99 -26.05 -3.26
CA LEU A 73 23.84 -25.12 -2.53
C LEU A 73 23.15 -24.76 -1.21
N LYS A 74 23.91 -24.74 -0.12
CA LYS A 74 23.39 -24.35 1.19
C LYS A 74 24.45 -23.60 2.00
N VAL A 75 24.11 -22.37 2.38
CA VAL A 75 24.93 -21.54 3.26
C VAL A 75 24.11 -21.15 4.47
N VAL A 76 24.71 -21.30 5.65
CA VAL A 76 24.13 -20.88 6.92
C VAL A 76 24.98 -19.75 7.47
N HIS A 77 24.38 -18.59 7.69
CA HIS A 77 24.99 -17.52 8.47
C HIS A 77 24.65 -17.72 9.94
N ASN A 78 25.69 -17.82 10.76
CA ASN A 78 25.59 -17.80 12.21
C ASN A 78 26.10 -16.46 12.74
N THR A 79 25.29 -15.79 13.56
CA THR A 79 25.65 -14.53 14.21
C THR A 79 26.74 -14.71 15.28
N ARG A 80 27.02 -15.94 15.73
CA ARG A 80 28.10 -16.28 16.65
C ARG A 80 29.39 -16.64 15.92
N VAL A 81 30.43 -15.86 16.17
CA VAL A 81 31.80 -16.10 15.68
C VAL A 81 32.49 -17.32 16.32
N ASP A 82 31.96 -17.84 17.43
CA ASP A 82 32.46 -19.02 18.16
C ASP A 82 31.62 -20.29 17.92
N ALA A 83 30.74 -20.29 16.91
CA ALA A 83 29.88 -21.44 16.62
C ALA A 83 30.70 -22.69 16.25
N GLN A 84 30.37 -23.84 16.84
CA GLN A 84 30.99 -25.12 16.46
C GLN A 84 30.57 -25.52 15.05
N VAL A 85 31.55 -25.69 14.17
CA VAL A 85 31.36 -26.17 12.80
C VAL A 85 31.45 -27.70 12.79
N LEU A 86 30.42 -28.35 12.23
CA LEU A 86 30.35 -29.81 12.17
C LEU A 86 31.40 -30.38 11.20
N PRO A 87 31.93 -31.60 11.45
CA PRO A 87 32.84 -32.26 10.51
C PRO A 87 32.23 -32.39 9.11
N GLY A 88 32.96 -31.96 8.09
CA GLY A 88 32.51 -31.97 6.69
C GLY A 88 31.94 -30.64 6.17
N PHE A 89 31.83 -29.63 7.02
CA PHE A 89 31.49 -28.26 6.64
C PHE A 89 32.70 -27.33 6.79
N GLU A 90 32.81 -26.36 5.89
CA GLU A 90 33.77 -25.27 5.95
C GLU A 90 33.09 -24.01 6.49
N PHE A 91 33.90 -23.02 6.87
CA PHE A 91 33.40 -21.72 7.28
C PHE A 91 34.30 -20.57 6.82
N ARG A 92 33.71 -19.37 6.74
CA ARG A 92 34.40 -18.11 6.50
C ARG A 92 33.85 -17.04 7.43
N GLU A 93 34.73 -16.26 8.05
CA GLU A 93 34.33 -15.06 8.79
C GLU A 93 33.63 -14.06 7.86
N TRP A 94 32.50 -13.53 8.31
CA TRP A 94 31.68 -12.63 7.50
C TRP A 94 31.00 -11.59 8.39
N ARG A 95 31.46 -10.33 8.30
CA ARG A 95 30.85 -9.10 8.86
C ARG A 95 30.22 -9.23 10.26
N GLY A 96 30.95 -9.87 11.18
CA GLY A 96 30.51 -10.04 12.58
C GLY A 96 29.87 -11.39 12.90
N GLY A 97 29.85 -12.34 11.96
CA GLY A 97 29.42 -13.73 12.12
C GLY A 97 30.25 -14.71 11.28
N LEU A 98 29.71 -15.92 11.09
CA LEU A 98 30.30 -16.98 10.26
C LEU A 98 29.32 -17.40 9.17
N LEU A 99 29.79 -17.44 7.92
CA LEU A 99 29.13 -18.22 6.86
C LEU A 99 29.67 -19.65 6.89
N ILE A 100 28.77 -20.63 6.96
CA ILE A 100 29.07 -22.05 7.08
C ILE A 100 28.41 -22.79 5.92
N GLY A 101 29.13 -23.67 5.24
CA GLY A 101 28.63 -24.45 4.10
C GLY A 101 29.67 -25.46 3.63
N ASP A 102 29.34 -26.32 2.66
CA ASP A 102 30.39 -27.09 1.97
C ASP A 102 31.25 -26.16 1.09
N SER A 103 32.41 -26.64 0.63
CA SER A 103 33.36 -25.83 -0.14
C SER A 103 32.72 -25.20 -1.38
N LYS A 104 31.76 -25.90 -2.00
CA LYS A 104 31.06 -25.45 -3.21
C LYS A 104 30.03 -24.35 -2.91
N SER A 105 29.26 -24.52 -1.84
CA SER A 105 28.25 -23.56 -1.38
C SER A 105 28.89 -22.25 -0.92
N LEU A 106 30.03 -22.33 -0.22
CA LEU A 106 30.79 -21.14 0.16
C LEU A 106 31.42 -20.43 -1.04
N ALA A 107 31.93 -21.17 -2.03
CA ALA A 107 32.45 -20.59 -3.26
C ALA A 107 31.36 -19.87 -4.09
N ALA A 108 30.11 -20.33 -4.02
CA ALA A 108 28.96 -19.69 -4.67
C ALA A 108 28.52 -18.39 -3.97
N TRP A 109 28.96 -18.12 -2.74
CA TRP A 109 28.68 -16.88 -2.04
C TRP A 109 29.60 -15.75 -2.51
N VAL A 110 29.10 -14.99 -3.49
CA VAL A 110 29.68 -13.75 -4.02
C VAL A 110 28.77 -12.58 -3.64
N GLU A 111 29.32 -11.52 -3.04
CA GLU A 111 28.55 -10.32 -2.62
C GLU A 111 28.06 -9.55 -3.85
N MET A 112 26.91 -9.96 -4.39
CA MET A 112 26.25 -9.37 -5.54
C MET A 112 24.74 -9.44 -5.32
N PRO A 113 24.17 -8.51 -4.52
CA PRO A 113 22.77 -8.56 -4.13
C PRO A 113 21.86 -8.43 -5.36
N GLY A 114 20.92 -9.36 -5.49
CA GLY A 114 19.95 -9.39 -6.59
C GLY A 114 18.52 -9.04 -6.15
N GLU A 115 17.55 -9.52 -6.91
CA GLU A 115 16.12 -9.26 -6.72
C GLU A 115 15.58 -9.82 -5.38
N MET A 116 16.19 -10.89 -4.85
CA MET A 116 15.84 -11.45 -3.53
C MET A 116 16.16 -10.46 -2.40
N ALA A 117 17.34 -9.82 -2.44
CA ALA A 117 17.77 -8.82 -1.46
C ALA A 117 16.81 -7.62 -1.45
N LEU A 118 16.38 -7.18 -2.65
CA LEU A 118 15.45 -6.07 -2.80
C LEU A 118 14.05 -6.36 -2.28
N ARG A 119 13.64 -7.64 -2.16
CA ARG A 119 12.31 -8.07 -1.68
C ARG A 119 12.32 -8.62 -0.26
N TRP A 120 13.49 -8.87 0.30
CA TRP A 120 13.61 -9.27 1.69
C TRP A 120 13.07 -8.17 2.62
N ARG A 121 12.04 -8.49 3.40
CA ARG A 121 11.36 -7.59 4.33
C ARG A 121 11.08 -8.31 5.66
N SER A 122 12.10 -8.98 6.21
CA SER A 122 11.99 -9.58 7.54
C SER A 122 12.01 -8.51 8.62
N GLU A 123 11.22 -8.71 9.68
CA GLU A 123 11.26 -7.90 10.88
C GLU A 123 12.25 -8.50 11.87
N GLU A 124 12.97 -7.65 12.61
CA GLU A 124 13.89 -8.12 13.64
C GLU A 124 13.14 -8.93 14.70
N GLY A 125 13.58 -10.16 14.96
CA GLY A 125 12.91 -11.07 15.89
C GLY A 125 11.73 -11.85 15.30
N VAL A 126 11.43 -11.72 14.00
CA VAL A 126 10.32 -12.40 13.34
C VAL A 126 10.83 -13.46 12.37
N ASN A 127 10.39 -14.71 12.56
CA ASN A 127 10.67 -15.78 11.61
C ASN A 127 10.06 -15.45 10.26
N ALA A 128 10.87 -15.56 9.21
CA ALA A 128 10.45 -15.26 7.86
C ALA A 128 11.12 -16.17 6.85
N ARG A 129 10.41 -16.42 5.74
CA ARG A 129 10.89 -17.21 4.62
C ARG A 129 10.57 -16.52 3.31
N LEU A 130 11.59 -16.18 2.54
CA LEU A 130 11.47 -15.68 1.16
C LEU A 130 11.89 -16.77 0.20
N TYR A 131 11.11 -17.01 -0.84
CA TYR A 131 11.53 -17.91 -1.90
C TYR A 131 11.08 -17.45 -3.28
N LYS A 132 11.91 -17.75 -4.27
CA LYS A 132 11.66 -17.47 -5.69
C LYS A 132 10.92 -18.64 -6.31
N THR A 133 9.83 -18.34 -6.99
CA THR A 133 9.07 -19.29 -7.81
C THR A 133 9.23 -18.93 -9.30
N PRO A 134 8.80 -19.79 -10.23
CA PRO A 134 8.75 -19.43 -11.66
C PRO A 134 7.86 -18.22 -11.99
N LYS A 135 6.99 -17.78 -11.05
CA LYS A 135 5.97 -16.74 -11.28
C LYS A 135 6.18 -15.45 -10.47
N GLY A 136 7.18 -15.41 -9.59
CA GLY A 136 7.40 -14.27 -8.69
C GLY A 136 8.04 -14.67 -7.37
N TYR A 137 7.90 -13.80 -6.38
CA TYR A 137 8.56 -13.92 -5.07
C TYR A 137 7.53 -13.94 -3.96
N ILE A 138 7.74 -14.81 -2.96
CA ILE A 138 6.81 -14.98 -1.84
C ILE A 138 7.57 -14.85 -0.53
N LEU A 139 7.12 -13.93 0.33
CA LEU A 139 7.59 -13.79 1.71
C LEU A 139 6.50 -14.27 2.67
N GLU A 140 6.80 -15.33 3.41
CA GLU A 140 6.00 -15.88 4.50
C GLU A 140 6.52 -15.33 5.84
N LYS A 141 5.62 -14.84 6.71
CA LYS A 141 5.94 -14.40 8.09
C LYS A 141 5.25 -15.28 9.15
N ALA A 142 5.69 -15.16 10.41
CA ALA A 142 5.41 -16.07 11.53
C ALA A 142 3.94 -16.24 11.99
N LYS A 143 2.95 -15.72 11.24
CA LYS A 143 1.51 -15.87 11.53
C LYS A 143 0.65 -16.21 10.31
N GLY A 144 1.28 -16.51 9.17
CA GLY A 144 0.56 -16.78 7.92
C GLY A 144 0.41 -15.55 7.02
N ASP A 145 0.94 -14.39 7.43
CA ASP A 145 1.00 -13.21 6.57
C ASP A 145 1.86 -13.50 5.34
N LEU A 146 1.29 -13.18 4.19
CA LEU A 146 1.87 -13.50 2.90
C LEU A 146 2.01 -12.21 2.11
N VAL A 147 3.25 -11.90 1.76
CA VAL A 147 3.52 -10.85 0.80
C VAL A 147 3.96 -11.50 -0.49
N VAL A 148 3.14 -11.33 -1.51
CA VAL A 148 3.37 -11.90 -2.83
C VAL A 148 3.70 -10.75 -3.78
N TRP A 149 4.87 -10.84 -4.39
CA TRP A 149 5.25 -9.97 -5.51
C TRP A 149 5.23 -10.81 -6.77
N GLU A 150 4.10 -10.78 -7.43
CA GLU A 150 3.98 -11.29 -8.79
C GLU A 150 4.16 -10.15 -9.80
N GLU A 151 4.66 -10.49 -10.98
CA GLU A 151 4.79 -9.55 -12.10
C GLU A 151 3.46 -9.36 -12.83
N GLU A 152 2.49 -10.24 -12.58
CA GLU A 152 1.11 -10.23 -13.04
C GLU A 152 0.22 -10.64 -11.87
N LEU A 153 -1.06 -10.34 -11.92
CA LEU A 153 -1.94 -10.45 -10.78
C LEU A 153 -2.58 -11.86 -10.91
N ARG A 154 -2.04 -12.87 -10.21
CA ARG A 154 -2.55 -14.25 -10.22
C ARG A 154 -2.76 -14.74 -8.80
N ILE A 155 -3.66 -15.71 -8.63
CA ILE A 155 -3.87 -16.37 -7.34
C ILE A 155 -2.59 -17.14 -7.00
N PRO A 156 -1.92 -16.83 -5.88
CA PRO A 156 -0.71 -17.54 -5.48
C PRO A 156 -1.00 -19.04 -5.34
N LYS A 157 -0.14 -19.89 -5.91
CA LYS A 157 -0.35 -21.35 -5.99
C LYS A 157 -0.65 -22.01 -4.63
N PHE A 158 -0.11 -21.50 -3.53
CA PHE A 158 -0.36 -22.05 -2.20
C PHE A 158 -1.76 -21.70 -1.64
N ILE A 159 -2.39 -20.61 -2.12
CA ILE A 159 -3.80 -20.27 -1.85
C ILE A 159 -4.69 -21.29 -2.57
N LEU A 160 -4.32 -21.63 -3.82
CA LEU A 160 -4.90 -22.74 -4.57
C LEU A 160 -4.80 -24.09 -3.83
N ASP A 161 -3.63 -24.39 -3.27
CA ASP A 161 -3.38 -25.63 -2.53
C ASP A 161 -4.17 -25.72 -1.21
N ARG A 162 -4.71 -24.60 -0.69
CA ARG A 162 -5.60 -24.55 0.49
C ARG A 162 -7.09 -24.53 0.13
N GLY A 163 -7.43 -24.80 -1.13
CA GLY A 163 -8.82 -24.88 -1.58
C GLY A 163 -9.39 -23.55 -2.06
N GLY A 164 -8.58 -22.49 -2.17
CA GLY A 164 -8.94 -21.33 -2.98
C GLY A 164 -8.98 -21.71 -4.45
N TYR A 165 -9.93 -21.19 -5.21
CA TYR A 165 -10.05 -21.52 -6.63
C TYR A 165 -9.98 -20.26 -7.49
N GLU A 166 -9.39 -20.41 -8.67
CA GLU A 166 -9.51 -19.40 -9.72
C GLU A 166 -10.94 -19.47 -10.23
N PHE A 167 -11.68 -18.35 -10.13
CA PHE A 167 -13.00 -18.26 -10.74
C PHE A 167 -12.83 -18.40 -12.25
N THR A 168 -13.23 -19.56 -12.77
CA THR A 168 -13.35 -19.79 -14.22
C THR A 168 -14.79 -19.49 -14.62
N GLU A 169 -15.11 -18.21 -14.79
CA GLU A 169 -16.41 -17.67 -15.22
C GLU A 169 -17.63 -18.13 -14.40
N ASP A 170 -18.46 -17.15 -14.06
CA ASP A 170 -19.80 -17.28 -13.48
C ASP A 170 -19.88 -17.78 -12.03
N GLU A 171 -20.75 -17.13 -11.27
CA GLU A 171 -21.13 -17.40 -9.87
C GLU A 171 -20.28 -16.72 -8.78
N SER A 172 -20.56 -15.42 -8.53
CA SER A 172 -20.75 -14.98 -7.13
C SER A 172 -21.59 -13.70 -7.04
N ASP A 173 -22.85 -13.87 -6.64
CA ASP A 173 -23.75 -12.83 -6.14
C ASP A 173 -23.28 -12.37 -4.75
N LEU A 174 -22.27 -11.50 -4.65
CA LEU A 174 -21.98 -10.79 -3.41
C LEU A 174 -21.56 -9.34 -3.65
N ALA A 175 -22.30 -8.45 -2.99
CA ALA A 175 -22.10 -7.01 -2.98
C ALA A 175 -20.85 -6.67 -2.17
N ILE A 176 -19.70 -6.38 -2.81
CA ILE A 176 -18.50 -6.05 -2.05
C ILE A 176 -17.64 -4.91 -2.61
N LYS A 177 -16.91 -4.29 -1.69
CA LYS A 177 -16.07 -3.08 -1.77
C LYS A 177 -14.59 -3.37 -2.11
N TYR A 178 -14.25 -4.62 -2.40
CA TYR A 178 -12.88 -5.09 -2.61
C TYR A 178 -12.57 -5.29 -4.10
N ASP A 179 -11.29 -5.17 -4.48
CA ASP A 179 -10.81 -5.20 -5.85
C ASP A 179 -10.84 -6.60 -6.48
N ALA A 180 -10.69 -7.67 -5.66
CA ALA A 180 -10.99 -9.05 -6.05
C ALA A 180 -11.55 -9.87 -4.87
N VAL A 181 -12.23 -10.98 -5.14
CA VAL A 181 -12.70 -11.96 -4.13
C VAL A 181 -12.43 -13.35 -4.71
N VAL A 182 -12.05 -14.31 -3.87
CA VAL A 182 -11.77 -15.71 -4.19
C VAL A 182 -12.38 -16.59 -3.11
N GLU A 183 -13.32 -17.44 -3.49
CA GLU A 183 -13.94 -18.38 -2.55
C GLU A 183 -12.99 -19.56 -2.27
N ALA A 184 -13.09 -20.13 -1.07
CA ALA A 184 -12.28 -21.25 -0.61
C ALA A 184 -13.15 -22.26 0.16
N LEU A 185 -12.60 -23.47 0.37
CA LEU A 185 -13.32 -24.58 1.00
C LEU A 185 -13.89 -24.25 2.40
N ASP A 186 -13.24 -23.34 3.11
CA ASP A 186 -13.50 -22.95 4.49
C ASP A 186 -13.67 -21.43 4.66
N GLY A 187 -13.93 -20.67 3.60
CA GLY A 187 -14.03 -19.21 3.68
C GLY A 187 -13.87 -18.49 2.35
N LYS A 188 -13.51 -17.21 2.38
CA LYS A 188 -13.30 -16.36 1.20
C LYS A 188 -12.06 -15.50 1.39
N PHE A 189 -11.20 -15.43 0.39
CA PHE A 189 -10.13 -14.46 0.28
C PHE A 189 -10.63 -13.19 -0.44
N MET A 190 -10.26 -12.00 0.05
CA MET A 190 -10.72 -10.71 -0.47
C MET A 190 -9.50 -9.82 -0.71
N ALA A 191 -9.30 -9.33 -1.93
CA ALA A 191 -8.16 -8.53 -2.31
C ALA A 191 -8.47 -7.02 -2.34
N SER A 192 -7.56 -6.18 -1.85
CA SER A 192 -7.58 -4.73 -2.09
C SER A 192 -6.33 -4.24 -2.80
N ASP A 193 -6.51 -3.41 -3.83
CA ASP A 193 -5.45 -2.72 -4.59
C ASP A 193 -4.99 -1.49 -3.81
N LEU A 194 -3.75 -1.52 -3.32
CA LEU A 194 -3.12 -0.38 -2.65
C LEU A 194 -2.24 0.46 -3.59
N GLY A 195 -2.27 0.17 -4.90
CA GLY A 195 -1.58 0.87 -5.97
C GLY A 195 -0.13 0.41 -6.22
N ASP A 196 0.57 -0.09 -5.20
CA ASP A 196 1.90 -0.72 -5.33
C ASP A 196 1.92 -2.23 -5.04
N ARG A 197 0.82 -2.77 -4.52
CA ARG A 197 0.63 -4.18 -4.14
C ARG A 197 -0.85 -4.49 -3.91
N PHE A 198 -1.17 -5.77 -3.83
CA PHE A 198 -2.46 -6.28 -3.37
C PHE A 198 -2.32 -6.86 -1.96
N THR A 199 -3.33 -6.66 -1.12
CA THR A 199 -3.46 -7.35 0.17
C THR A 199 -4.66 -8.28 0.10
N TRP A 200 -4.57 -9.47 0.72
CA TRP A 200 -5.60 -10.49 0.67
C TRP A 200 -6.05 -10.85 2.08
N VAL A 201 -7.33 -10.69 2.39
CA VAL A 201 -7.95 -10.99 3.69
C VAL A 201 -8.75 -12.29 3.59
N PHE A 202 -8.55 -13.24 4.50
CA PHE A 202 -9.32 -14.48 4.55
C PHE A 202 -10.44 -14.40 5.59
N VAL A 203 -11.68 -14.62 5.17
CA VAL A 203 -12.87 -14.67 6.01
C VAL A 203 -13.35 -16.12 6.07
N GLY A 204 -13.17 -16.78 7.22
CA GLY A 204 -13.57 -18.18 7.40
C GLY A 204 -15.08 -18.38 7.46
N ALA A 205 -15.57 -19.54 7.02
CA ALA A 205 -16.98 -19.95 7.03
C ALA A 205 -17.54 -20.25 8.44
N GLY A 206 -16.83 -19.86 9.50
CA GLY A 206 -17.04 -20.37 10.86
C GLY A 206 -17.02 -19.33 12.00
N SER A 207 -17.22 -18.04 11.73
CA SER A 207 -17.49 -17.05 12.81
C SER A 207 -18.98 -16.93 13.11
N THR A 208 -19.69 -18.05 13.15
CA THR A 208 -21.02 -18.14 13.77
C THR A 208 -21.15 -19.48 14.49
N GLU A 209 -20.97 -19.45 15.82
CA GLU A 209 -21.61 -20.29 16.86
C GLU A 209 -20.71 -20.46 18.09
N VAL A 210 -20.95 -19.66 19.13
CA VAL A 210 -21.20 -20.18 20.49
C VAL A 210 -22.17 -19.22 21.18
N LEU A 211 -23.43 -19.65 21.34
CA LEU A 211 -24.21 -19.65 22.60
C LEU A 211 -25.71 -19.86 22.27
N GLU A 212 -26.09 -21.11 21.96
CA GLU A 212 -27.46 -21.55 22.19
C GLU A 212 -27.68 -21.75 23.70
N ASN A 213 -28.34 -20.77 24.32
CA ASN A 213 -29.57 -20.98 25.08
C ASN A 213 -29.90 -19.67 25.81
N HIS A 214 -30.80 -18.86 25.27
CA HIS A 214 -32.00 -18.39 25.95
C HIS A 214 -32.96 -17.77 24.91
N LYS A 215 -34.24 -18.05 25.10
CA LYS A 215 -35.37 -17.85 24.19
C LYS A 215 -35.67 -16.38 23.84
N VAL A 216 -35.98 -16.17 22.55
CA VAL A 216 -37.02 -15.28 21.98
C VAL A 216 -36.82 -13.76 22.17
N SER A 217 -36.39 -13.04 21.13
CA SER A 217 -37.27 -12.35 20.16
C SER A 217 -36.48 -11.36 19.29
N ASN A 218 -36.89 -11.30 18.01
CA ASN A 218 -36.75 -10.23 17.03
C ASN A 218 -35.46 -10.12 16.19
N GLN A 219 -35.70 -10.41 14.91
CA GLN A 219 -35.00 -10.07 13.69
C GLN A 219 -34.42 -8.64 13.69
N SER A 220 -33.12 -8.46 13.38
CA SER A 220 -32.59 -7.36 12.52
C SER A 220 -31.05 -7.21 12.44
N GLU A 221 -30.19 -8.19 12.71
CA GLU A 221 -28.74 -7.88 12.86
C GLU A 221 -27.76 -8.45 11.82
N GLN A 222 -28.15 -9.38 10.94
CA GLN A 222 -27.19 -10.02 10.01
C GLN A 222 -26.97 -9.30 8.67
N SER A 223 -27.44 -8.05 8.51
CA SER A 223 -27.20 -7.21 7.32
C SER A 223 -26.36 -5.95 7.61
N SER A 224 -25.73 -5.88 8.79
CA SER A 224 -25.03 -4.68 9.29
C SER A 224 -23.55 -4.57 8.89
N GLU A 225 -22.87 -5.66 8.53
CA GLU A 225 -21.40 -5.72 8.62
C GLU A 225 -20.62 -5.03 7.48
N LEU A 226 -21.26 -4.52 6.43
CA LEU A 226 -20.57 -3.84 5.30
C LEU A 226 -21.06 -2.40 5.04
N ARG A 227 -21.91 -1.83 5.90
CA ARG A 227 -22.28 -0.41 5.83
C ARG A 227 -21.18 0.42 6.49
N GLY A 228 -20.42 1.15 5.68
CA GLY A 228 -19.55 2.21 6.18
C GLY A 228 -18.05 2.01 6.02
N LEU A 229 -17.56 0.92 5.41
CA LEU A 229 -16.13 0.81 5.10
C LEU A 229 -15.72 1.99 4.21
N LEU A 230 -14.73 2.76 4.65
CA LEU A 230 -14.18 3.95 3.98
C LEU A 230 -12.86 3.63 3.26
N GLY A 231 -12.04 2.71 3.78
CA GLY A 231 -10.77 2.33 3.17
C GLY A 231 -10.00 1.33 4.04
N VAL A 232 -8.85 0.87 3.54
CA VAL A 232 -7.95 -0.08 4.22
C VAL A 232 -6.57 0.58 4.36
N ILE A 233 -6.02 0.59 5.58
CA ILE A 233 -4.77 1.30 5.92
C ILE A 233 -3.86 0.34 6.69
N ARG A 234 -2.55 0.39 6.48
CA ARG A 234 -1.60 -0.40 7.27
C ARG A 234 -1.49 0.07 8.72
N ASN A 235 -1.44 -0.91 9.61
CA ASN A 235 -0.99 -0.76 10.98
C ASN A 235 0.49 -1.16 11.11
N HIS A 236 1.39 -0.18 11.05
CA HIS A 236 2.83 -0.41 11.20
C HIS A 236 3.28 -0.90 12.59
N ARG A 237 2.39 -0.96 13.60
CA ARG A 237 2.71 -1.52 14.92
C ARG A 237 2.47 -3.02 14.98
N THR A 238 1.48 -3.51 14.23
CA THR A 238 1.11 -4.93 14.17
C THR A 238 1.57 -5.60 12.87
N SER A 239 2.04 -4.80 11.90
CA SER A 239 2.41 -5.25 10.56
C SER A 239 1.26 -5.87 9.76
N SER A 240 0.02 -5.56 10.16
CA SER A 240 -1.24 -5.97 9.53
C SER A 240 -1.94 -4.76 8.89
N ASP A 241 -3.00 -5.00 8.14
CA ASP A 241 -3.93 -3.96 7.71
C ASP A 241 -4.97 -3.66 8.80
N MET A 242 -5.69 -2.57 8.62
CA MET A 242 -6.85 -2.20 9.42
C MET A 242 -7.92 -1.54 8.55
N ASP A 243 -9.15 -1.99 8.75
CA ASP A 243 -10.35 -1.52 8.07
C ASP A 243 -10.84 -0.24 8.73
N ILE A 244 -11.07 0.78 7.91
CA ILE A 244 -11.58 2.06 8.38
C ILE A 244 -13.07 2.10 8.13
N LEU A 245 -13.88 2.05 9.18
CA LEU A 245 -15.33 2.00 9.13
C LEU A 245 -15.95 3.31 9.63
N PHE A 246 -17.08 3.69 9.07
CA PHE A 246 -17.95 4.75 9.58
C PHE A 246 -19.22 4.12 10.15
N ASN A 247 -19.41 4.27 11.46
CA ASN A 247 -20.66 3.94 12.12
C ASN A 247 -21.53 5.20 12.13
N GLU A 248 -22.64 5.16 11.39
CA GLU A 248 -23.55 6.29 11.21
C GLU A 248 -24.35 6.60 12.49
N ASP A 249 -24.79 5.57 13.21
CA ASP A 249 -25.63 5.69 14.41
C ASP A 249 -24.87 6.41 15.53
N ASP A 250 -23.59 6.06 15.70
CA ASP A 250 -22.71 6.64 16.71
C ASP A 250 -21.93 7.86 16.19
N SER A 251 -21.97 8.13 14.88
CA SER A 251 -21.18 9.18 14.22
C SER A 251 -19.69 9.09 14.54
N VAL A 252 -19.14 7.88 14.47
CA VAL A 252 -17.71 7.59 14.71
C VAL A 252 -17.06 6.97 13.48
N VAL A 253 -15.80 7.33 13.27
CA VAL A 253 -14.89 6.65 12.35
C VAL A 253 -13.95 5.79 13.17
N GLU A 254 -13.84 4.52 12.81
CA GLU A 254 -13.11 3.51 13.57
C GLU A 254 -12.11 2.79 12.69
N ALA A 255 -10.98 2.40 13.27
CA ALA A 255 -10.06 1.45 12.66
C ALA A 255 -10.14 0.13 13.39
N TRP A 256 -10.39 -0.93 12.63
CA TRP A 256 -10.49 -2.30 13.11
C TRP A 256 -9.34 -3.12 12.53
N GLY A 257 -8.61 -3.84 13.37
CA GLY A 257 -7.54 -4.74 12.96
C GLY A 257 -8.10 -6.00 12.28
N GLU A 258 -7.22 -6.74 11.60
CA GLU A 258 -7.59 -8.00 10.93
C GLU A 258 -8.18 -9.07 11.87
N ASP A 259 -7.86 -9.01 13.16
CA ASP A 259 -8.40 -9.88 14.20
C ASP A 259 -9.75 -9.41 14.76
N GLY A 260 -10.30 -8.32 14.23
CA GLY A 260 -11.52 -7.69 14.74
C GLY A 260 -11.29 -6.87 16.01
N GLU A 261 -10.04 -6.55 16.38
CA GLU A 261 -9.77 -5.64 17.49
C GLU A 261 -9.92 -4.17 17.07
N LEU A 262 -10.63 -3.38 17.88
CA LEU A 262 -10.70 -1.92 17.70
C LEU A 262 -9.32 -1.29 17.97
N VAL A 263 -8.69 -0.75 16.92
CA VAL A 263 -7.37 -0.09 16.99
C VAL A 263 -7.51 1.33 17.52
N TRP A 264 -8.46 2.09 16.98
CA TRP A 264 -8.83 3.43 17.46
C TRP A 264 -10.24 3.80 16.99
N SER A 265 -10.89 4.71 17.71
CA SER A 265 -12.18 5.29 17.37
C SER A 265 -12.11 6.82 17.44
N ARG A 266 -12.83 7.50 16.53
CA ARG A 266 -12.85 8.96 16.40
C ARG A 266 -14.26 9.45 16.13
N GLU A 267 -14.84 10.15 17.09
CA GLU A 267 -16.06 10.92 16.88
C GLU A 267 -15.89 11.97 15.78
N VAL A 268 -16.90 12.07 14.92
CA VAL A 268 -16.94 13.04 13.84
C VAL A 268 -18.22 13.87 13.90
N GLU A 269 -18.08 15.18 13.71
CA GLU A 269 -19.21 16.12 13.71
C GLU A 269 -20.13 15.99 12.46
N ALA A 270 -19.71 15.20 11.47
CA ALA A 270 -20.45 14.95 10.23
C ALA A 270 -19.94 13.67 9.55
N ALA A 271 -20.80 13.04 8.75
CA ALA A 271 -20.43 11.88 7.95
C ALA A 271 -19.20 12.14 7.06
N PRO A 272 -18.32 11.14 6.89
CA PRO A 272 -17.21 11.20 5.96
C PRO A 272 -17.66 11.46 4.52
N ILE A 273 -16.81 12.18 3.78
CA ILE A 273 -16.99 12.49 2.37
C ILE A 273 -16.01 11.63 1.58
N GLY A 274 -16.54 10.71 0.78
CA GLY A 274 -15.73 9.80 -0.02
C GLY A 274 -15.03 8.73 0.81
N GLU A 275 -13.86 8.32 0.34
CA GLU A 275 -13.05 7.24 0.93
C GLU A 275 -11.98 7.76 1.91
N ALA A 276 -11.41 6.83 2.68
CA ALA A 276 -10.23 7.05 3.49
C ALA A 276 -8.97 6.64 2.73
N PHE A 277 -7.87 7.38 2.91
CA PHE A 277 -6.61 7.18 2.21
C PHE A 277 -5.49 6.83 3.20
N GLU A 278 -4.65 5.88 2.82
CA GLU A 278 -3.38 5.62 3.50
C GLU A 278 -2.34 6.69 3.17
N VAL A 279 -1.67 7.20 4.20
CA VAL A 279 -0.62 8.22 4.07
C VAL A 279 0.55 7.88 4.97
N ASP A 280 1.78 7.90 4.44
CA ASP A 280 3.02 7.91 5.24
C ASP A 280 3.64 9.31 5.19
N ILE A 281 3.03 10.26 5.92
CA ILE A 281 3.29 11.70 5.73
C ILE A 281 4.73 12.10 6.07
N TYR A 282 5.42 11.25 6.85
CA TYR A 282 6.80 11.45 7.30
C TYR A 282 7.80 10.59 6.52
N ALA A 283 7.34 9.81 5.53
CA ALA A 283 8.15 8.90 4.72
C ALA A 283 9.02 7.94 5.54
N ASN A 284 8.50 7.45 6.66
CA ASN A 284 9.23 6.64 7.64
C ASN A 284 8.60 5.26 7.90
N GLY A 285 7.64 4.85 7.06
CA GLY A 285 6.93 3.59 7.21
C GLY A 285 5.90 3.61 8.33
N LYS A 286 5.58 4.79 8.89
CA LYS A 286 4.48 4.96 9.83
C LYS A 286 3.30 5.53 9.08
N PHE A 287 2.24 4.75 9.00
CA PHE A 287 1.05 5.10 8.24
C PHE A 287 0.02 5.87 9.09
N GLN A 288 -0.81 6.63 8.39
CA GLN A 288 -1.91 7.42 8.90
C GLN A 288 -3.12 7.23 8.01
N THR A 289 -4.30 7.37 8.60
CA THR A 289 -5.58 7.40 7.91
C THR A 289 -5.97 8.85 7.64
N ALA A 290 -6.07 9.22 6.37
CA ALA A 290 -6.57 10.51 5.94
C ALA A 290 -8.02 10.38 5.46
N PHE A 291 -8.92 11.19 6.00
CA PHE A 291 -10.31 11.27 5.53
C PHE A 291 -10.84 12.68 5.74
N ALA A 292 -12.00 13.00 5.16
CA ALA A 292 -12.64 14.29 5.36
C ALA A 292 -14.11 14.14 5.70
N THR A 293 -14.64 15.15 6.38
CA THR A 293 -16.07 15.35 6.64
C THR A 293 -16.42 16.75 6.18
N SER A 294 -17.71 17.11 6.14
CA SER A 294 -18.11 18.49 5.82
C SER A 294 -17.50 19.55 6.75
N LYS A 295 -17.00 19.17 7.93
CA LYS A 295 -16.42 20.06 8.94
C LYS A 295 -14.90 20.20 8.87
N GLY A 296 -14.19 19.30 8.19
CA GLY A 296 -12.74 19.36 8.10
C GLY A 296 -12.09 18.08 7.61
N VAL A 297 -10.77 18.15 7.43
CA VAL A 297 -9.91 17.04 7.03
C VAL A 297 -9.20 16.47 8.25
N TYR A 298 -9.15 15.17 8.36
CA TYR A 298 -8.50 14.43 9.45
C TYR A 298 -7.29 13.68 8.90
N LEU A 299 -6.27 13.57 9.74
CA LEU A 299 -5.11 12.71 9.50
C LEU A 299 -4.75 12.07 10.85
N ILE A 300 -5.08 10.80 10.98
CA ILE A 300 -5.05 10.06 12.24
C ILE A 300 -3.92 9.03 12.18
N ASP A 301 -3.03 9.03 13.17
CA ASP A 301 -2.02 7.99 13.28
C ASP A 301 -2.62 6.67 13.78
N VAL A 302 -1.86 5.59 13.65
CA VAL A 302 -2.27 4.25 14.09
C VAL A 302 -2.59 4.13 15.58
N LYS A 303 -2.23 5.13 16.39
CA LYS A 303 -2.53 5.18 17.83
C LYS A 303 -3.81 5.98 18.10
N GLY A 304 -4.52 6.42 17.06
CA GLY A 304 -5.70 7.26 17.19
C GLY A 304 -5.39 8.71 17.54
N ASN A 305 -4.16 9.21 17.36
CA ASN A 305 -3.81 10.61 17.58
C ASN A 305 -3.89 11.42 16.30
N ASN A 306 -4.23 12.70 16.42
CA ASN A 306 -4.15 13.60 15.26
C ASN A 306 -2.69 13.90 14.93
N VAL A 307 -2.37 13.84 13.64
CA VAL A 307 -1.15 14.46 13.13
C VAL A 307 -1.22 15.97 13.32
N SER A 308 -0.08 16.60 13.63
CA SER A 308 0.04 18.05 13.74
C SER A 308 -0.58 18.77 12.53
N GLY A 309 -1.34 19.83 12.79
CA GLY A 309 -2.08 20.57 11.77
C GLY A 309 -3.44 19.96 11.39
N TYR A 310 -3.81 18.81 11.96
CA TYR A 310 -5.11 18.16 11.78
C TYR A 310 -5.87 18.04 13.12
N PRO A 311 -7.22 18.05 13.11
CA PRO A 311 -8.08 18.25 11.95
C PRO A 311 -7.93 19.65 11.35
N TYR A 312 -7.81 19.72 10.02
CA TYR A 312 -7.72 20.98 9.30
C TYR A 312 -9.15 21.50 9.07
N LYS A 313 -9.55 22.51 9.85
CA LYS A 313 -10.87 23.13 9.73
C LYS A 313 -10.86 24.20 8.65
N MET A 314 -11.90 24.20 7.83
CA MET A 314 -12.14 25.18 6.76
C MET A 314 -13.26 26.13 7.18
N ARG A 315 -13.22 27.39 6.70
CA ARG A 315 -14.32 28.34 6.93
C ARG A 315 -15.60 27.92 6.20
N SER A 316 -15.46 27.40 4.98
CA SER A 316 -16.54 26.83 4.20
C SER A 316 -16.50 25.31 4.32
N GLY A 317 -17.66 24.66 4.32
CA GLY A 317 -17.74 23.21 4.48
C GLY A 317 -16.99 22.49 3.36
N VAL A 318 -16.35 21.37 3.69
CA VAL A 318 -15.69 20.51 2.70
C VAL A 318 -16.77 19.82 1.86
N THR A 319 -16.56 19.75 0.55
CA THR A 319 -17.51 19.14 -0.40
C THR A 319 -16.88 18.04 -1.23
N GLY A 320 -15.56 17.92 -1.23
CA GLY A 320 -14.82 16.86 -1.91
C GLY A 320 -13.39 16.78 -1.37
N PHE A 321 -12.83 15.58 -1.38
CA PHE A 321 -11.52 15.30 -0.81
C PHE A 321 -10.79 14.25 -1.63
N SER A 322 -9.47 14.41 -1.79
CA SER A 322 -8.61 13.42 -2.43
C SER A 322 -7.17 13.59 -1.96
N VAL A 323 -6.45 12.48 -1.81
CA VAL A 323 -5.02 12.46 -1.51
C VAL A 323 -4.25 12.00 -2.74
N VAL A 324 -3.19 12.73 -3.09
CA VAL A 324 -2.41 12.46 -4.30
C VAL A 324 -0.91 12.43 -4.00
N ASP A 325 -0.25 11.34 -4.38
CA ASP A 325 1.22 11.23 -4.44
C ASP A 325 1.69 11.12 -5.89
N TYR A 326 1.83 12.27 -6.55
CA TYR A 326 2.07 12.34 -7.99
C TYR A 326 3.32 11.60 -8.49
N ASP A 327 4.37 11.55 -7.66
CA ASP A 327 5.68 11.05 -8.04
C ASP A 327 6.06 9.79 -7.25
N ARG A 328 5.10 9.20 -6.53
CA ARG A 328 5.27 8.01 -5.68
C ARG A 328 6.46 8.15 -4.71
N ASN A 329 6.64 9.35 -4.17
CA ASN A 329 7.75 9.70 -3.30
C ASN A 329 7.29 10.16 -1.92
N LYS A 330 6.04 9.83 -1.56
CA LYS A 330 5.39 10.14 -0.29
C LYS A 330 5.28 11.64 -0.03
N LYS A 331 5.35 12.47 -1.08
CA LYS A 331 5.10 13.93 -0.98
C LYS A 331 3.63 14.21 -1.30
N TYR A 332 2.77 13.74 -0.43
CA TYR A 332 1.32 13.83 -0.57
C TYR A 332 0.81 15.26 -0.73
N ARG A 333 -0.26 15.40 -1.52
CA ARG A 333 -1.09 16.59 -1.66
C ARG A 333 -2.49 16.22 -1.25
N PHE A 334 -3.05 16.99 -0.33
CA PHE A 334 -4.43 16.84 0.12
C PHE A 334 -5.25 17.91 -0.59
N LEU A 335 -6.04 17.49 -1.57
CA LEU A 335 -6.92 18.35 -2.33
C LEU A 335 -8.26 18.42 -1.61
N VAL A 336 -8.67 19.63 -1.23
CA VAL A 336 -9.84 19.86 -0.39
C VAL A 336 -10.74 20.86 -1.09
N ALA A 337 -11.81 20.37 -1.71
CA ALA A 337 -12.87 21.19 -2.28
C ALA A 337 -13.81 21.69 -1.19
N THR A 338 -14.31 22.91 -1.36
CA THR A 338 -15.18 23.57 -0.38
C THR A 338 -16.42 24.16 -1.02
N ALA A 339 -17.50 24.26 -0.25
CA ALA A 339 -18.84 24.67 -0.70
C ALA A 339 -18.90 26.09 -1.26
N ASP A 340 -17.86 26.92 -1.02
CA ASP A 340 -17.80 28.25 -1.59
C ASP A 340 -17.20 28.26 -3.01
N GLY A 341 -16.81 27.10 -3.55
CA GLY A 341 -16.25 26.96 -4.89
C GLY A 341 -14.71 26.93 -4.94
N ASN A 342 -14.03 26.93 -3.80
CA ASN A 342 -12.56 26.85 -3.76
C ASN A 342 -12.05 25.40 -3.67
N ILE A 343 -10.85 25.16 -4.20
CA ILE A 343 -10.06 23.95 -3.92
C ILE A 343 -8.77 24.40 -3.24
N THR A 344 -8.53 23.93 -2.02
CA THR A 344 -7.28 24.13 -1.30
C THR A 344 -6.39 22.91 -1.50
N ASN A 345 -5.10 23.15 -1.76
CA ASN A 345 -4.09 22.09 -1.81
C ASN A 345 -3.18 22.20 -0.58
N LEU A 346 -3.25 21.21 0.30
CA LEU A 346 -2.41 21.11 1.49
C LEU A 346 -1.27 20.10 1.29
N LYS A 347 -0.21 20.24 2.08
CA LYS A 347 0.95 19.35 2.16
C LYS A 347 1.40 19.20 3.60
N GLY A 348 1.98 18.04 3.92
CA GLY A 348 2.51 17.76 5.26
C GLY A 348 1.45 17.99 6.35
N GLU A 349 1.88 18.65 7.41
CA GLU A 349 1.10 19.04 8.59
C GLU A 349 0.16 20.24 8.31
N GLY A 350 -0.76 20.10 7.35
CA GLY A 350 -1.81 21.10 7.07
C GLY A 350 -1.32 22.40 6.41
N LYS A 351 -0.10 22.44 5.86
CA LYS A 351 0.46 23.64 5.23
C LYS A 351 -0.08 23.79 3.81
N ARG A 352 -0.36 25.01 3.36
CA ARG A 352 -0.74 25.26 1.96
C ARG A 352 0.43 24.98 1.01
N THR A 353 0.13 24.35 -0.12
CA THR A 353 1.11 24.10 -1.18
C THR A 353 1.42 25.41 -1.91
N SER A 354 2.70 25.78 -1.93
CA SER A 354 3.21 26.94 -2.66
C SER A 354 3.02 26.77 -4.17
N GLY A 355 2.59 27.84 -4.85
CA GLY A 355 2.36 27.82 -6.30
C GLY A 355 1.00 27.21 -6.71
N TRP A 356 0.15 26.86 -5.75
CA TRP A 356 -1.23 26.48 -6.03
C TRP A 356 -2.02 27.71 -6.52
N ASN A 357 -2.54 27.64 -7.75
CA ASN A 357 -3.18 28.76 -8.45
C ASN A 357 -4.57 28.42 -8.98
N PHE A 358 -5.32 27.54 -8.29
CA PHE A 358 -6.72 27.29 -8.61
C PHE A 358 -7.55 28.57 -8.46
N ALA A 359 -8.30 28.91 -9.49
CA ALA A 359 -9.25 30.01 -9.45
C ALA A 359 -10.57 29.51 -8.87
N LYS A 360 -10.98 30.12 -7.74
CA LYS A 360 -12.25 29.84 -7.09
C LYS A 360 -13.40 29.94 -8.10
N LEU A 361 -14.28 28.93 -8.08
CA LEU A 361 -15.47 28.89 -8.94
C LEU A 361 -16.47 29.98 -8.54
N SER A 362 -17.23 30.47 -9.51
CA SER A 362 -18.24 31.51 -9.34
C SER A 362 -19.66 30.93 -9.43
N GLY A 363 -20.68 31.75 -9.12
CA GLY A 363 -22.08 31.36 -9.30
C GLY A 363 -22.61 30.32 -8.31
N GLY A 364 -21.94 30.13 -7.17
CA GLY A 364 -22.33 29.13 -6.17
C GLY A 364 -21.98 27.69 -6.55
N VAL A 365 -21.22 27.49 -7.64
CA VAL A 365 -20.73 26.18 -8.06
C VAL A 365 -19.58 25.73 -7.16
N TYR A 366 -19.58 24.46 -6.75
CA TYR A 366 -18.51 23.85 -5.96
C TYR A 366 -18.13 22.47 -6.50
N VAL A 367 -16.95 21.99 -6.13
CA VAL A 367 -16.46 20.67 -6.55
C VAL A 367 -16.89 19.61 -5.56
N LYS A 368 -17.43 18.49 -6.06
CA LYS A 368 -17.82 17.32 -5.27
C LYS A 368 -16.84 16.16 -5.39
N HIS A 369 -16.32 15.97 -6.60
CA HIS A 369 -15.51 14.80 -6.95
C HIS A 369 -14.11 15.21 -7.36
N LEU A 370 -13.09 14.61 -6.75
CA LEU A 370 -11.68 14.87 -7.04
C LEU A 370 -10.94 13.56 -7.30
N TYR A 371 -10.29 13.46 -8.47
CA TYR A 371 -9.49 12.28 -8.83
C TYR A 371 -8.17 12.68 -9.48
N HIS A 372 -7.10 11.92 -9.21
CA HIS A 372 -5.86 12.02 -9.96
C HIS A 372 -5.88 11.03 -11.13
N LEU A 373 -5.70 11.56 -12.34
CA LEU A 373 -5.60 10.76 -13.56
C LEU A 373 -4.20 10.94 -14.16
N ARG A 374 -3.46 9.83 -14.28
CA ARG A 374 -2.17 9.78 -14.99
C ARG A 374 -2.41 9.30 -16.41
N VAL A 375 -2.26 10.19 -17.39
CA VAL A 375 -2.48 9.87 -18.81
C VAL A 375 -1.21 10.13 -19.60
N GLY A 376 -0.54 9.05 -20.01
CA GLY A 376 0.83 9.12 -20.53
C GLY A 376 1.79 9.72 -19.50
N SER A 377 2.57 10.72 -19.90
CA SER A 377 3.50 11.45 -19.01
C SER A 377 2.85 12.59 -18.22
N LYS A 378 1.53 12.76 -18.31
CA LYS A 378 0.81 13.94 -17.81
C LYS A 378 -0.12 13.57 -16.66
N ASP A 379 -0.12 14.41 -15.64
CA ASP A 379 -1.12 14.34 -14.56
C ASP A 379 -2.24 15.33 -14.79
N TYR A 380 -3.44 14.87 -14.48
CA TYR A 380 -4.67 15.63 -14.44
C TYR A 380 -5.28 15.47 -13.05
N ILE A 381 -5.78 16.56 -12.50
CA ILE A 381 -6.74 16.51 -11.40
C ILE A 381 -8.11 16.69 -12.05
N TYR A 382 -8.92 15.65 -12.04
CA TYR A 382 -10.33 15.74 -12.39
C TYR A 382 -11.08 16.40 -11.25
N ALA A 383 -11.91 17.40 -11.56
CA ALA A 383 -12.80 18.06 -10.62
C ALA A 383 -14.23 18.09 -11.20
N GLY A 384 -15.10 17.23 -10.67
CA GLY A 384 -16.53 17.19 -10.99
C GLY A 384 -17.31 18.16 -10.13
N CYS A 385 -18.03 19.09 -10.77
CA CYS A 385 -18.69 20.21 -10.11
C CYS A 385 -20.18 19.95 -9.87
N SER A 386 -20.76 20.68 -8.91
CA SER A 386 -22.17 20.59 -8.51
C SER A 386 -23.18 20.93 -9.62
N ASP A 387 -22.75 21.65 -10.65
CA ASP A 387 -23.53 22.01 -11.85
C ASP A 387 -23.28 21.04 -13.04
N SER A 388 -22.74 19.87 -12.72
CA SER A 388 -22.29 18.84 -13.66
C SER A 388 -21.14 19.26 -14.58
N SER A 389 -20.55 20.45 -14.43
CA SER A 389 -19.37 20.82 -15.19
C SER A 389 -18.11 20.10 -14.70
N VAL A 390 -17.17 19.84 -15.60
CA VAL A 390 -15.89 19.21 -15.29
C VAL A 390 -14.75 20.19 -15.50
N LYS A 391 -13.78 20.21 -14.58
CA LYS A 391 -12.48 20.86 -14.78
C LYS A 391 -11.37 19.81 -14.77
N LEU A 392 -10.44 19.93 -15.72
CA LEU A 392 -9.23 19.11 -15.77
C LEU A 392 -8.04 20.00 -15.46
N LEU A 393 -7.48 19.87 -14.26
CA LEU A 393 -6.48 20.79 -13.71
C LEU A 393 -5.07 20.20 -13.78
N LYS A 394 -4.07 21.08 -13.74
CA LYS A 394 -2.65 20.74 -13.56
C LYS A 394 -2.39 20.46 -12.07
N ARG A 395 -1.22 19.87 -11.74
CA ARG A 395 -0.71 19.75 -10.36
C ARG A 395 -0.68 21.10 -9.61
N ALA A 396 -0.51 22.21 -10.33
CA ALA A 396 -0.51 23.56 -9.79
C ALA A 396 -1.91 24.16 -9.56
N GLY A 397 -2.99 23.52 -10.02
CA GLY A 397 -4.37 23.98 -9.83
C GLY A 397 -4.96 24.76 -11.01
N GLY A 398 -4.15 25.30 -11.90
CA GLY A 398 -4.62 25.93 -13.14
C GLY A 398 -5.18 24.90 -14.14
N ILE A 399 -6.04 25.36 -15.05
CA ILE A 399 -6.65 24.52 -16.09
C ILE A 399 -5.56 23.88 -16.98
N ARG A 400 -5.69 22.58 -17.22
CA ARG A 400 -4.81 21.79 -18.10
C ARG A 400 -5.43 21.53 -19.45
N ALA A 401 -6.71 21.17 -19.46
CA ALA A 401 -7.49 20.90 -20.66
C ALA A 401 -8.95 21.32 -20.41
N ASN A 402 -9.63 21.72 -21.49
CA ASN A 402 -11.06 21.97 -21.46
C ASN A 402 -11.79 20.69 -21.85
N THR A 403 -12.98 20.51 -21.30
CA THR A 403 -13.93 19.47 -21.65
C THR A 403 -15.33 20.06 -21.57
N GLU A 404 -16.20 19.68 -22.49
CA GLU A 404 -17.61 20.06 -22.48
C GLU A 404 -18.49 18.97 -21.86
N VAL A 405 -17.90 17.82 -21.49
CA VAL A 405 -18.62 16.73 -20.85
C VAL A 405 -19.32 17.23 -19.59
N LYS A 406 -20.59 16.87 -19.48
CA LYS A 406 -21.40 17.07 -18.29
C LYS A 406 -21.51 15.75 -17.54
N VAL A 407 -21.06 15.75 -16.30
CA VAL A 407 -21.06 14.58 -15.41
C VAL A 407 -21.94 14.89 -14.22
N ASP A 408 -23.03 14.15 -14.06
CA ASP A 408 -23.86 14.28 -12.86
C ASP A 408 -23.02 14.06 -11.59
N SER A 409 -23.15 14.96 -10.63
CA SER A 409 -22.33 14.98 -9.43
C SER A 409 -22.94 14.24 -8.24
N ARG A 410 -24.12 13.62 -8.41
CA ARG A 410 -24.76 12.79 -7.36
C ARG A 410 -23.96 11.54 -7.05
N TYR A 411 -23.39 10.92 -8.08
CA TYR A 411 -22.61 9.69 -7.98
C TYR A 411 -21.14 9.92 -8.31
N SER A 412 -20.26 9.10 -7.74
CA SER A 412 -18.84 9.11 -8.07
C SER A 412 -18.62 8.59 -9.50
N PRO A 413 -17.85 9.30 -10.35
CA PRO A 413 -17.49 8.83 -11.68
C PRO A 413 -16.35 7.81 -11.65
N ALA A 414 -16.22 7.04 -12.74
CA ALA A 414 -15.07 6.20 -13.02
C ALA A 414 -14.42 6.57 -14.37
N PHE A 415 -13.24 6.02 -14.69
CA PHE A 415 -12.46 6.47 -15.84
C PHE A 415 -11.82 5.31 -16.60
N ARG A 416 -11.97 5.28 -17.93
CA ARG A 416 -11.10 4.49 -18.82
C ARG A 416 -10.07 5.42 -19.46
N LEU A 417 -8.80 5.22 -19.09
CA LEU A 417 -7.70 6.06 -19.58
C LEU A 417 -7.17 5.52 -20.91
N SER A 418 -6.91 6.42 -21.85
CA SER A 418 -6.36 6.08 -23.18
C SER A 418 -4.99 6.74 -23.38
N SER A 419 -4.45 6.68 -24.61
CA SER A 419 -3.18 7.30 -25.00
C SER A 419 -3.06 8.80 -24.67
N ASN A 420 -4.19 9.50 -24.56
CA ASN A 420 -4.24 10.91 -24.16
C ASN A 420 -5.59 11.23 -23.51
N ILE A 421 -5.66 12.38 -22.84
CA ILE A 421 -6.86 12.77 -22.09
C ILE A 421 -8.09 12.92 -22.99
N SER A 422 -7.95 13.45 -24.21
CA SER A 422 -9.09 13.67 -25.13
C SER A 422 -9.77 12.35 -25.53
N LYS A 423 -8.98 11.30 -25.73
CA LYS A 423 -9.46 9.93 -26.02
C LYS A 423 -9.85 9.12 -24.78
N SER A 424 -9.50 9.60 -23.59
CA SER A 424 -9.94 8.95 -22.34
C SER A 424 -11.42 9.23 -22.13
N SER A 425 -12.12 8.35 -21.45
CA SER A 425 -13.55 8.49 -21.15
C SER A 425 -13.83 8.56 -19.66
N VAL A 426 -14.93 9.20 -19.32
CA VAL A 426 -15.54 9.19 -17.99
C VAL A 426 -16.82 8.39 -18.03
N LEU A 427 -16.97 7.48 -17.08
CA LEU A 427 -18.19 6.75 -16.79
C LEU A 427 -18.91 7.46 -15.65
N PHE A 428 -20.19 7.71 -15.82
CA PHE A 428 -21.02 8.39 -14.83
C PHE A 428 -22.48 7.96 -14.95
N ILE A 429 -23.24 8.23 -13.90
CA ILE A 429 -24.64 7.82 -13.79
C ILE A 429 -25.51 9.06 -13.96
N ASP A 430 -26.46 9.02 -14.90
CA ASP A 430 -27.35 10.16 -15.15
C ASP A 430 -28.57 10.24 -14.20
N ASP A 431 -29.46 11.19 -14.44
CA ASP A 431 -30.70 11.43 -13.67
C ASP A 431 -31.71 10.29 -13.73
N THR A 432 -31.55 9.35 -14.68
CA THR A 432 -32.38 8.16 -14.81
C THR A 432 -31.75 6.90 -14.21
N ASN A 433 -30.62 7.06 -13.49
CA ASN A 433 -29.75 5.98 -13.02
C ASN A 433 -29.21 5.11 -14.17
N THR A 434 -29.04 5.67 -15.36
CA THR A 434 -28.43 4.97 -16.51
C THR A 434 -26.93 5.25 -16.53
N LEU A 435 -26.12 4.21 -16.75
CA LEU A 435 -24.68 4.37 -16.94
C LEU A 435 -24.39 5.01 -18.29
N ARG A 436 -23.58 6.07 -18.27
CA ARG A 436 -23.16 6.86 -19.43
C ARG A 436 -21.66 6.85 -19.49
N GLU A 437 -21.11 6.80 -20.71
CA GLU A 437 -19.66 6.88 -20.92
C GLU A 437 -19.34 7.82 -22.07
N PHE A 438 -18.59 8.88 -21.76
CA PHE A 438 -18.31 9.97 -22.69
C PHE A 438 -16.81 10.22 -22.78
N THR A 439 -16.32 10.42 -24.00
CA THR A 439 -14.94 10.86 -24.23
C THR A 439 -14.72 12.28 -23.69
N MET A 440 -13.60 12.51 -23.00
CA MET A 440 -13.31 13.80 -22.34
C MET A 440 -13.03 14.94 -23.31
N GLY A 441 -12.56 14.64 -24.53
CA GLY A 441 -12.22 15.67 -25.50
C GLY A 441 -13.41 16.16 -26.31
N GLU A 442 -14.06 15.23 -27.00
CA GLU A 442 -15.12 15.54 -27.97
C GLU A 442 -16.53 15.27 -27.45
N THR A 443 -16.67 14.85 -26.19
CA THR A 443 -17.98 14.61 -25.55
C THR A 443 -18.82 13.59 -26.32
N ARG A 444 -18.17 12.67 -27.04
CA ARG A 444 -18.86 11.58 -27.76
C ARG A 444 -19.21 10.45 -26.81
N GLU A 445 -20.43 9.96 -26.92
CA GLU A 445 -20.88 8.71 -26.29
C GLU A 445 -20.10 7.52 -26.83
N VAL A 446 -19.63 6.65 -25.94
CA VAL A 446 -18.85 5.46 -26.26
C VAL A 446 -19.13 4.35 -25.25
N GLY A 447 -18.56 3.17 -25.51
CA GLY A 447 -18.42 2.10 -24.53
C GLY A 447 -19.72 1.67 -23.86
N MET A 448 -19.80 1.83 -22.54
CA MET A 448 -20.90 1.39 -21.68
C MET A 448 -22.17 2.26 -21.75
N SER A 449 -22.15 3.34 -22.52
CA SER A 449 -23.22 4.35 -22.52
C SER A 449 -24.59 3.76 -22.89
N GLY A 450 -25.54 3.87 -21.97
CA GLY A 450 -26.93 3.44 -22.17
C GLY A 450 -27.17 1.92 -22.08
N LEU A 451 -26.14 1.11 -21.81
CA LEU A 451 -26.27 -0.35 -21.80
C LEU A 451 -26.94 -0.89 -20.53
N VAL A 452 -26.70 -0.23 -19.40
CA VAL A 452 -27.14 -0.70 -18.08
C VAL A 452 -27.57 0.45 -17.18
N LYS A 453 -28.37 0.11 -16.18
CA LYS A 453 -28.57 0.98 -15.03
C LYS A 453 -27.49 0.77 -13.98
N ALA A 454 -27.25 1.80 -13.18
CA ALA A 454 -26.20 1.84 -12.18
C ALA A 454 -26.55 2.82 -11.06
N ASP A 455 -26.21 2.47 -9.82
CA ASP A 455 -26.17 3.36 -8.66
C ASP A 455 -24.72 3.57 -8.17
N ARG A 456 -23.78 2.71 -8.62
CA ARG A 456 -22.33 2.87 -8.45
C ARG A 456 -21.58 2.27 -9.65
N VAL A 457 -20.46 2.88 -10.03
CA VAL A 457 -19.58 2.36 -11.08
C VAL A 457 -18.11 2.51 -10.68
N GLU A 458 -17.31 1.49 -10.98
CA GLU A 458 -15.88 1.41 -10.73
C GLU A 458 -15.16 0.90 -11.99
N VAL A 459 -13.86 1.20 -12.11
CA VAL A 459 -13.00 0.65 -13.17
C VAL A 459 -11.75 0.06 -12.53
N LEU A 460 -11.75 -1.25 -12.41
CA LEU A 460 -10.80 -2.04 -11.62
C LEU A 460 -10.30 -3.20 -12.49
N ASP A 461 -9.10 -3.70 -12.21
CA ASP A 461 -8.64 -4.97 -12.79
C ASP A 461 -9.12 -6.10 -11.87
N VAL A 462 -10.31 -6.64 -12.16
CA VAL A 462 -11.02 -7.56 -11.26
C VAL A 462 -10.47 -8.98 -11.38
N ASN A 463 -10.16 -9.39 -12.61
CA ASN A 463 -9.66 -10.72 -12.93
C ASN A 463 -8.14 -10.76 -13.01
N SER A 464 -7.48 -9.63 -12.75
CA SER A 464 -6.05 -9.58 -12.54
C SER A 464 -5.24 -9.82 -13.83
N ASP A 465 -5.84 -9.57 -14.99
CA ASP A 465 -5.24 -9.80 -16.31
C ASP A 465 -4.45 -8.59 -16.85
N GLY A 466 -4.31 -7.53 -16.04
CA GLY A 466 -3.68 -6.27 -16.40
C GLY A 466 -4.58 -5.33 -17.21
N LYS A 467 -5.80 -5.74 -17.55
CA LYS A 467 -6.83 -4.89 -18.14
C LYS A 467 -7.88 -4.58 -17.08
N LYS A 468 -8.48 -3.40 -17.21
CA LYS A 468 -9.52 -2.97 -16.27
C LYS A 468 -10.91 -3.22 -16.85
N GLU A 469 -11.74 -3.88 -16.06
CA GLU A 469 -13.16 -4.07 -16.25
C GLU A 469 -13.94 -2.86 -15.72
N VAL A 470 -15.16 -2.71 -16.20
CA VAL A 470 -16.15 -1.82 -15.59
C VAL A 470 -17.00 -2.65 -14.65
N VAL A 471 -16.99 -2.30 -13.37
CA VAL A 471 -17.83 -2.93 -12.36
C VAL A 471 -19.02 -2.01 -12.09
N VAL A 472 -20.22 -2.54 -12.28
CA VAL A 472 -21.47 -1.80 -12.15
C VAL A 472 -22.29 -2.41 -11.04
N TYR A 473 -22.76 -1.55 -10.12
CA TYR A 473 -23.67 -1.92 -9.06
C TYR A 473 -25.00 -1.24 -9.29
N TYR A 474 -26.09 -1.99 -9.18
CA TYR A 474 -27.46 -1.47 -9.31
C TYR A 474 -28.41 -2.32 -8.49
N ASP A 475 -29.21 -1.68 -7.62
CA ASP A 475 -30.22 -2.36 -6.79
C ASP A 475 -29.68 -3.61 -6.05
N GLY A 476 -28.50 -3.45 -5.41
CA GLY A 476 -27.83 -4.51 -4.66
C GLY A 476 -27.13 -5.57 -5.52
N LYS A 477 -27.27 -5.54 -6.84
CA LYS A 477 -26.59 -6.47 -7.77
C LYS A 477 -25.29 -5.88 -8.30
N ARG A 478 -24.29 -6.74 -8.48
CA ARG A 478 -22.99 -6.41 -9.07
C ARG A 478 -22.86 -7.10 -10.42
N THR A 479 -22.36 -6.39 -11.43
CA THR A 479 -22.04 -6.95 -12.75
C THR A 479 -20.68 -6.45 -13.20
N ILE A 480 -19.91 -7.29 -13.89
CA ILE A 480 -18.59 -6.96 -14.41
C ILE A 480 -18.68 -6.92 -15.94
N TRP A 481 -17.97 -5.97 -16.56
CA TRP A 481 -17.98 -5.77 -18.00
C TRP A 481 -16.55 -5.64 -18.52
N ASN A 482 -16.18 -6.48 -19.48
CA ASN A 482 -14.83 -6.52 -20.01
C ASN A 482 -14.49 -5.27 -20.86
N SER A 483 -13.28 -5.21 -21.41
CA SER A 483 -12.84 -4.10 -22.26
C SER A 483 -13.64 -3.94 -23.57
N ARG A 484 -14.39 -4.97 -23.98
CA ARG A 484 -15.30 -4.94 -25.15
C ARG A 484 -16.73 -4.55 -24.78
N ASN A 485 -17.00 -4.25 -23.50
CA ASN A 485 -18.32 -3.96 -22.94
C ASN A 485 -19.28 -5.15 -23.09
N GLU A 486 -18.73 -6.37 -23.02
CA GLU A 486 -19.52 -7.58 -22.84
C GLU A 486 -19.61 -7.83 -21.35
N LYS A 487 -20.83 -8.14 -20.88
CA LYS A 487 -21.04 -8.58 -19.50
C LYS A 487 -20.24 -9.87 -19.31
N LEU A 488 -19.40 -9.87 -18.29
CA LEU A 488 -18.82 -11.10 -17.77
C LEU A 488 -19.84 -11.72 -16.85
N ASP A 489 -19.96 -13.01 -17.07
CA ASP A 489 -20.77 -13.94 -16.33
C ASP A 489 -20.06 -14.21 -14.99
#